data_AF-A0A3E0QV77-F1
#
_entry.id   AF-A0A3E0QV77-F1
#
_cell.length_a   1.000
_cell.length_b   1.000
_cell.length_c   1.000
_cell.angle_alpha   90.00
_cell.angle_beta   90.00
_cell.angle_gamma   90.00
#
_symmetry.space_group_name_H-M   'P 1'
#
loop_
_entity.id
_entity.type
_entity.pdbx_description
1 polymer ?
#
loop_
_entity_poly.entity_id
_entity_poly.type
_entity_poly.pdbx_seq_one_letter_code
_entity_poly.pdbx_strand_id
1 'polypeptide(L)'
;MYYTHPGVGVEKAVNVIPMAVQNAPPLSLRWAQGQVFTDEHRFRVLVAGRRFGKSYLSCVELLRGAINNPGETFFYCAPTYRMAKDIAWKVLKKLVPKAWIKTKNETDLKLELVNGS
;
A
#
# COMPACT_ATOMS: atom_id res chain seq x y z
N MET A 1 -21.53 19.62 14.79
CA MET A 1 -21.84 18.19 14.66
C MET A 1 -21.10 17.67 13.44
N TYR A 2 -19.90 17.12 13.62
CA TYR A 2 -19.08 16.64 12.50
C TYR A 2 -19.40 15.17 12.24
N TYR A 3 -20.08 14.89 11.12
CA TYR A 3 -20.32 13.52 10.67
C TYR A 3 -19.01 12.91 10.15
N THR A 4 -18.40 12.02 10.93
CA THR A 4 -17.37 11.11 10.42
C THR A 4 -18.06 10.00 9.65
N HIS A 5 -18.07 10.10 8.32
CA HIS A 5 -18.53 8.98 7.48
C HIS A 5 -17.55 7.80 7.63
N PRO A 6 -18.03 6.61 8.03
CA PRO A 6 -17.21 5.40 7.99
C PRO A 6 -16.87 5.08 6.53
N GLY A 7 -15.57 4.95 6.24
CA GLY A 7 -15.09 4.63 4.90
C GLY A 7 -15.58 3.24 4.48
N VAL A 8 -16.31 3.20 3.36
CA VAL A 8 -16.74 1.98 2.68
C VAL A 8 -15.50 1.15 2.33
N GLY A 9 -15.31 0.00 2.99
CA GLY A 9 -14.25 -0.95 2.64
C GLY A 9 -13.47 -1.61 3.78
N VAL A 10 -13.72 -1.28 5.05
CA VAL A 10 -12.93 -1.83 6.19
C VAL A 10 -13.45 -3.21 6.66
N GLU A 11 -14.64 -3.63 6.23
CA GLU A 11 -15.40 -4.70 6.90
C GLU A 11 -15.21 -6.13 6.36
N LYS A 12 -14.54 -6.34 5.20
CA LYS A 12 -14.49 -7.68 4.56
C LYS A 12 -13.16 -8.44 4.60
N ALA A 13 -12.12 -7.95 5.26
CA ALA A 13 -10.79 -8.59 5.24
C ALA A 13 -10.31 -9.20 6.58
N VAL A 14 -11.16 -9.31 7.61
CA VAL A 14 -10.71 -9.54 9.01
C VAL A 14 -10.47 -11.02 9.40
N ASN A 15 -10.91 -12.01 8.63
CA ASN A 15 -10.73 -13.41 9.03
C ASN A 15 -9.73 -14.13 8.12
N VAL A 16 -8.44 -14.17 8.51
CA VAL A 16 -7.58 -15.35 8.81
C VAL A 16 -6.14 -14.86 9.09
N ILE A 17 -5.78 -14.39 10.30
CA ILE A 17 -4.37 -14.01 10.57
C ILE A 17 -3.93 -14.31 12.03
N PRO A 18 -2.74 -14.93 12.27
CA PRO A 18 -2.22 -15.20 13.60
C PRO A 18 -2.00 -13.95 14.47
N MET A 19 -2.05 -14.16 15.80
CA MET A 19 -2.14 -13.18 16.89
C MET A 19 -1.11 -12.02 16.85
N ALA A 20 0.02 -12.17 16.15
CA ALA A 20 1.02 -11.12 15.95
C ALA A 20 0.57 -9.98 15.00
N VAL A 21 -0.46 -10.21 14.16
CA VAL A 21 -1.01 -9.21 13.22
C VAL A 21 -2.14 -8.37 13.84
N GLN A 22 -2.58 -8.71 15.05
CA GLN A 22 -3.68 -8.01 15.75
C GLN A 22 -3.34 -6.57 16.16
N ASN A 23 -2.05 -6.21 16.26
CA ASN A 23 -1.60 -4.92 16.81
C ASN A 23 -1.07 -3.91 15.79
N ALA A 24 -1.11 -4.24 14.48
CA ALA A 24 -0.80 -3.25 13.46
C ALA A 24 -2.00 -2.31 13.30
N PRO A 25 -1.82 -0.98 13.30
CA PRO A 25 -2.92 -0.07 13.07
C PRO A 25 -3.59 -0.41 11.73
N PRO A 26 -4.93 -0.49 11.66
CA PRO A 26 -5.63 -0.89 10.46
C PRO A 26 -5.27 0.07 9.32
N LEU A 27 -5.05 -0.51 8.13
CA LEU A 27 -4.88 0.26 6.92
C LEU A 27 -6.13 1.13 6.71
N SER A 28 -5.98 2.45 6.80
CA SER A 28 -7.08 3.41 6.69
C SER A 28 -6.88 4.31 5.48
N LEU A 29 -7.84 4.27 4.55
CA LEU A 29 -7.92 5.15 3.39
C LEU A 29 -9.00 6.20 3.61
N ARG A 30 -8.73 7.44 3.21
CA ARG A 30 -9.77 8.49 3.15
C ARG A 30 -10.79 8.14 2.08
N TRP A 31 -12.02 8.63 2.22
CA TRP A 31 -13.10 8.38 1.25
C TRP A 31 -12.66 8.57 -0.21
N ALA A 32 -12.02 9.70 -0.54
CA ALA A 32 -11.56 9.97 -1.90
C ALA A 32 -10.43 9.02 -2.36
N GLN A 33 -9.58 8.53 -1.45
CA GLN A 33 -8.60 7.49 -1.77
C GLN A 33 -9.28 6.14 -2.00
N GLY A 34 -10.34 5.85 -1.24
CA GLY A 34 -11.18 4.65 -1.40
C GLY A 34 -11.83 4.59 -2.78
N GLN A 35 -12.39 5.71 -3.25
CA GLN A 35 -12.97 5.81 -4.61
C GLN A 35 -11.96 5.44 -5.69
N VAL A 36 -10.72 5.95 -5.58
CA VAL A 36 -9.65 5.58 -6.51
C VAL A 36 -9.30 4.10 -6.32
N PHE A 37 -9.11 3.61 -5.10
CA PHE A 37 -8.71 2.23 -4.81
C PHE A 37 -9.68 1.16 -5.35
N THR A 38 -10.97 1.48 -5.40
CA THR A 38 -12.02 0.58 -5.91
C THR A 38 -12.22 0.67 -7.43
N ASP A 39 -11.59 1.62 -8.11
CA ASP A 39 -11.66 1.75 -9.57
C ASP A 39 -10.90 0.61 -10.25
N GLU A 40 -11.59 -0.18 -11.09
CA GLU A 40 -11.09 -1.37 -11.76
C GLU A 40 -10.41 -1.11 -13.12
N HIS A 41 -10.34 0.15 -13.57
CA HIS A 41 -9.65 0.45 -14.83
C HIS A 41 -8.15 0.12 -14.74
N ARG A 42 -7.65 -0.59 -15.75
CA ARG A 42 -6.24 -1.01 -15.84
C ARG A 42 -5.25 0.15 -15.77
N PHE A 43 -5.58 1.27 -16.41
CA PHE A 43 -4.75 2.48 -16.41
C PHE A 43 -5.56 3.64 -15.87
N ARG A 44 -5.07 4.26 -14.79
CA ARG A 44 -5.73 5.38 -14.12
C ARG A 44 -4.77 6.55 -13.99
N VAL A 45 -5.25 7.75 -14.34
CA VAL A 45 -4.50 9.00 -14.17
C VAL A 45 -5.18 9.81 -13.08
N LEU A 46 -4.51 9.95 -11.94
CA LEU A 46 -5.02 10.71 -10.80
C LEU A 46 -4.37 12.09 -10.72
N VAL A 47 -5.11 13.13 -11.11
CA VAL A 47 -4.73 14.52 -10.88
C VAL A 47 -5.38 14.99 -9.58
N ALA A 48 -4.58 15.22 -8.54
CA ALA A 48 -5.09 15.71 -7.26
C ALA A 48 -4.10 16.66 -6.57
N GLY A 49 -4.61 17.50 -5.67
CA GLY A 49 -3.83 18.51 -4.95
C GLY A 49 -2.76 17.94 -4.00
N ARG A 50 -1.96 18.86 -3.45
CA ARG A 50 -1.01 18.57 -2.35
C ARG A 50 -1.82 18.09 -1.14
N ARG A 51 -1.30 17.11 -0.38
CA ARG A 51 -1.98 16.49 0.80
C ARG A 51 -3.21 15.61 0.53
N PHE A 52 -3.54 15.30 -0.73
CA PHE A 52 -4.55 14.28 -1.05
C PHE A 52 -4.19 12.89 -0.48
N GLY A 53 -2.90 12.57 -0.38
CA GLY A 53 -2.42 11.24 0.04
C GLY A 53 -2.14 10.29 -1.13
N LYS A 54 -1.89 10.83 -2.33
CA LYS A 54 -1.62 10.04 -3.55
C LYS A 54 -0.49 9.04 -3.36
N SER A 55 0.64 9.47 -2.81
CA SER A 55 1.81 8.61 -2.63
C SER A 55 1.57 7.44 -1.66
N TYR A 56 0.79 7.68 -0.60
CA TYR A 56 0.40 6.62 0.33
C TYR A 56 -0.52 5.62 -0.38
N LEU A 57 -1.53 6.11 -1.10
CA LEU A 57 -2.42 5.29 -1.91
C LEU A 57 -1.64 4.43 -2.91
N SER A 58 -0.67 5.00 -3.65
CA SER A 58 0.17 4.24 -4.58
C SER A 58 0.95 3.11 -3.90
N CYS A 59 1.45 3.31 -2.67
CA CYS A 59 2.13 2.25 -1.92
C CYS A 59 1.17 1.13 -1.49
N VAL A 60 -0.05 1.50 -1.11
CA VAL A 60 -1.10 0.54 -0.75
C VAL A 60 -1.53 -0.28 -1.96
N GLU A 61 -1.71 0.35 -3.12
CA GLU A 61 -2.04 -0.35 -4.37
C GLU A 61 -0.92 -1.27 -4.83
N LEU A 62 0.34 -0.83 -4.70
CA LEU A 62 1.50 -1.66 -5.01
C LEU A 62 1.52 -2.91 -4.12
N LEU A 63 1.30 -2.75 -2.82
CA LEU A 63 1.25 -3.89 -1.89
C LEU A 63 0.05 -4.82 -2.19
N ARG A 64 -1.15 -4.27 -2.46
CA ARG A 64 -2.31 -5.07 -2.87
C ARG A 64 -2.03 -5.87 -4.14
N GLY A 65 -1.40 -5.24 -5.14
CA GLY A 65 -1.00 -5.90 -6.38
C GLY A 65 -0.05 -7.06 -6.12
N ALA A 66 1.00 -6.82 -5.33
CA ALA A 66 2.00 -7.83 -4.97
C ALA A 66 1.42 -9.01 -4.18
N ILE A 67 0.46 -8.77 -3.29
CA ILE A 67 -0.21 -9.84 -2.52
C ILE A 67 -1.12 -10.68 -3.43
N ASN A 68 -1.89 -10.01 -4.30
CA ASN A 68 -2.91 -10.68 -5.11
C ASN A 68 -2.35 -11.40 -6.34
N ASN A 69 -1.15 -11.05 -6.80
CA ASN A 69 -0.51 -11.67 -7.97
C ASN A 69 0.89 -12.20 -7.58
N PRO A 70 0.96 -13.44 -7.03
CA PRO A 70 2.21 -14.09 -6.66
C PRO A 70 3.20 -14.22 -7.82
N GLY A 71 4.48 -13.89 -7.60
CA GLY A 71 5.54 -14.02 -8.59
C GLY A 71 5.63 -12.88 -9.61
N GLU A 72 4.73 -11.90 -9.55
CA GLU A 72 4.80 -10.70 -10.38
C GLU A 72 5.64 -9.60 -9.74
N THR A 73 6.29 -8.77 -10.57
CA THR A 73 7.10 -7.65 -10.10
C THR A 73 6.36 -6.32 -10.21
N PHE A 74 6.40 -5.53 -9.14
CA PHE A 74 5.75 -4.22 -9.06
C PHE A 74 6.76 -3.10 -8.83
N PHE A 75 6.52 -1.95 -9.45
CA PHE A 75 7.46 -0.82 -9.42
C PHE A 75 6.81 0.46 -8.86
N TYR A 76 7.59 1.17 -8.06
CA TYR A 76 7.30 2.56 -7.68
C TYR A 76 8.31 3.49 -8.33
N CYS A 77 7.82 4.39 -9.18
CA CYS A 77 8.67 5.34 -9.91
C CYS A 77 8.62 6.72 -9.25
N ALA A 78 9.79 7.35 -9.09
CA ALA A 78 9.93 8.74 -8.68
C ALA A 78 11.03 9.42 -9.51
N PRO A 79 11.07 10.75 -9.57
CA PRO A 79 12.06 11.47 -10.37
C PRO A 79 13.52 11.18 -9.95
N THR A 80 13.75 10.83 -8.68
CA THR A 80 15.07 10.48 -8.17
C THR A 80 15.01 9.31 -7.20
N TYR A 81 16.14 8.62 -7.05
CA TYR A 81 16.30 7.53 -6.10
C TYR A 81 16.05 7.96 -4.64
N ARG A 82 16.55 9.14 -4.29
CA ARG A 82 16.36 9.74 -2.96
C ARG A 82 14.87 10.00 -2.69
N MET A 83 14.13 10.52 -3.67
CA MET A 83 12.69 10.71 -3.56
C MET A 83 11.96 9.37 -3.39
N ALA A 84 12.31 8.33 -4.16
CA ALA A 84 11.72 7.00 -3.98
C ALA A 84 11.96 6.45 -2.57
N LYS A 85 13.19 6.60 -2.05
CA LYS A 85 13.57 6.20 -0.69
C LYS A 85 12.77 6.96 0.38
N ASP A 86 12.62 8.27 0.22
CA ASP A 86 11.94 9.12 1.20
C ASP A 86 10.42 8.98 1.17
N ILE A 87 9.83 8.78 -0.02
CA ILE A 87 8.39 8.72 -0.20
C ILE A 87 7.87 7.30 -0.01
N ALA A 88 8.35 6.34 -0.80
CA ALA A 88 7.75 5.01 -0.88
C ALA A 88 8.44 4.02 0.05
N TRP A 89 9.78 3.97 0.07
CA TRP A 89 10.49 2.92 0.80
C TRP A 89 10.21 2.93 2.31
N LYS A 90 10.19 4.12 2.93
CA LYS A 90 9.82 4.28 4.34
C LYS A 90 8.37 3.85 4.62
N VAL A 91 7.47 4.02 3.65
CA VAL A 91 6.04 3.68 3.77
C VAL A 91 5.84 2.18 3.55
N LEU A 92 6.43 1.59 2.51
CA LEU A 92 6.37 0.15 2.22
C LEU A 92 6.86 -0.68 3.40
N LYS A 93 8.00 -0.32 4.01
CA LYS A 93 8.52 -1.01 5.21
C LYS A 93 7.58 -0.93 6.42
N LYS A 94 6.70 0.07 6.48
CA LYS A 94 5.68 0.20 7.55
C LYS A 94 4.40 -0.56 7.21
N LEU A 95 4.03 -0.59 5.93
CA LEU A 95 2.82 -1.25 5.44
C LEU A 95 2.97 -2.77 5.38
N VAL A 96 4.13 -3.28 4.95
CA VAL A 96 4.36 -4.71 4.77
C VAL A 96 4.64 -5.36 6.14
N PRO A 97 3.82 -6.32 6.60
CA PRO A 97 4.12 -7.09 7.79
C PRO A 97 5.46 -7.82 7.65
N LYS A 98 6.28 -7.82 8.71
CA LYS A 98 7.60 -8.48 8.68
C LYS A 98 7.52 -9.96 8.28
N ALA A 99 6.44 -10.64 8.66
CA ALA A 99 6.21 -12.04 8.33
C ALA A 99 6.00 -12.31 6.82
N TRP A 100 5.65 -11.28 6.04
CA TRP A 100 5.46 -11.39 4.59
C TRP A 100 6.73 -11.07 3.80
N ILE A 101 7.75 -10.52 4.45
CA ILE A 101 9.02 -10.15 3.82
C ILE A 101 9.92 -11.38 3.78
N LYS A 102 10.26 -11.83 2.56
CA LYS A 102 11.26 -12.86 2.32
C LYS A 102 12.67 -12.27 2.33
N THR A 103 12.90 -11.23 1.54
CA THR A 103 14.17 -10.50 1.50
C THR A 103 13.95 -8.99 1.40
N LYS A 104 14.95 -8.22 1.85
CA LYS A 104 14.91 -6.76 1.82
C LYS A 104 16.30 -6.22 1.50
N ASN A 105 16.41 -5.42 0.44
CA ASN A 105 17.63 -4.74 0.04
C ASN A 105 17.45 -3.22 0.17
N GLU A 106 18.19 -2.60 1.10
CA GLU A 106 18.11 -1.16 1.40
C GLU A 106 18.89 -0.29 0.41
N THR A 107 19.85 -0.89 -0.32
CA THR A 107 20.66 -0.21 -1.34
C THR A 107 19.90 -0.11 -2.64
N ASP A 108 19.20 -1.19 -3.03
CA ASP A 108 18.41 -1.29 -4.27
C ASP A 108 16.92 -0.94 -4.06
N LEU A 109 16.50 -0.63 -2.83
CA LEU A 109 15.11 -0.33 -2.45
C LEU A 109 14.14 -1.43 -2.92
N LYS A 110 14.58 -2.68 -2.78
CA LYS A 110 13.85 -3.88 -3.23
C LYS A 110 13.31 -4.65 -2.03
N LEU A 111 12.04 -5.01 -2.11
CA LEU A 111 11.34 -5.90 -1.19
C LEU A 111 10.91 -7.13 -1.97
N GLU A 112 11.21 -8.32 -1.45
CA GLU A 112 10.71 -9.58 -1.97
C GLU A 112 9.79 -10.18 -0.92
N LEU A 113 8.60 -10.58 -1.33
CA LEU A 113 7.59 -11.19 -0.49
C LEU A 113 7.72 -12.72 -0.48
N VAL A 114 7.15 -13.35 0.55
CA VAL A 114 7.14 -14.82 0.69
C VAL A 114 6.40 -15.54 -0.45
N ASN A 115 5.50 -14.84 -1.14
CA ASN A 115 4.79 -15.35 -2.31
C ASN A 115 5.58 -15.19 -3.63
N GLY A 116 6.82 -14.70 -3.56
CA GLY A 116 7.71 -14.53 -4.72
C GLY A 116 7.55 -13.22 -5.48
N SER A 117 6.65 -12.34 -5.06
CA SER A 117 6.44 -11.00 -5.63
C SER A 117 7.42 -9.95 -5.08
#